data_AF-A0A952PQZ0-F1
#
_entry.id   AF-A0A952PQZ0-F1
#
_cell.length_a   1.000
_cell.length_b   1.000
_cell.length_c   1.000
_cell.angle_alpha   90.00
_cell.angle_beta   90.00
_cell.angle_gamma   90.00
#
_symmetry.space_group_name_H-M   'P 1'
#
loop_
_entity.id
_entity.type
_entity.pdbx_description
1 polymer ?
#
loop_
_entity_poly.entity_id
_entity_poly.type
_entity_poly.pdbx_seq_one_letter_code
_entity_poly.pdbx_strand_id
1 'polypeptide(L)'
;MSKPRSMPNDASTQSFQRKLQHSLMAVSLSFSLIGATSSPAKALDSDDVGFYGSVTVQRAAQAAASAMKKGEWAVAQGEFKKAIGQAPDQEDFYFGLYETSYKLLQWEQVAMALEELFNKNPKYKDQMLLEYGEALFHLNRYDEAEPVLKKALTKVSEPSIVETRLKRLVEKSIIVHKPEVGPIIAYKEPEKYVAPAREGILDASDVHEHTSRKALTFLNAFMKCEGVFVAEYKGYEHEGPVSYYKPPQANFHIVEYLKGPPLSRTLPVKYEFHEKIVGEEKPKDWTFTEDKMPKKGSKWLIFIPNCVPIDGQFETFHGSYGRQEWNEHNIDEIHRIIQEHQGQAK
;
A
#
# COMPACT_ATOMS: atom_id res chain seq x y z
N MET A 1 -57.14 -39.86 -49.83
CA MET A 1 -57.06 -39.15 -51.12
C MET A 1 -57.15 -37.65 -50.88
N SER A 2 -56.70 -36.87 -51.86
CA SER A 2 -56.49 -35.42 -51.91
C SER A 2 -57.58 -34.52 -51.32
N LYS A 3 -57.19 -33.37 -50.73
CA LYS A 3 -58.07 -32.23 -50.43
C LYS A 3 -58.75 -31.66 -51.69
N PRO A 4 -59.86 -30.93 -51.52
CA PRO A 4 -59.88 -29.55 -52.00
C PRO A 4 -60.39 -28.52 -50.98
N ARG A 5 -60.19 -27.23 -51.31
CA ARG A 5 -60.58 -26.03 -50.53
C ARG A 5 -62.01 -25.58 -50.84
N SER A 6 -62.65 -24.91 -49.87
CA SER A 6 -63.33 -23.63 -50.11
C SER A 6 -63.45 -22.80 -48.80
N MET A 7 -63.44 -21.47 -48.97
CA MET A 7 -63.89 -20.41 -48.03
C MET A 7 -65.04 -19.66 -48.77
N PRO A 8 -65.73 -18.61 -48.27
CA PRO A 8 -65.52 -17.79 -47.05
C PRO A 8 -66.83 -17.45 -46.27
N ASN A 9 -66.78 -16.35 -45.49
CA ASN A 9 -67.87 -15.58 -44.86
C ASN A 9 -68.50 -16.17 -43.56
N ASP A 10 -68.90 -15.37 -42.56
CA ASP A 10 -68.95 -13.89 -42.49
C ASP A 10 -68.71 -13.31 -41.08
N ALA A 11 -68.62 -11.98 -41.01
CA ALA A 11 -68.44 -11.08 -39.86
C ALA A 11 -69.01 -11.56 -38.49
N SER A 12 -68.37 -11.33 -37.34
CA SER A 12 -68.19 -10.02 -36.67
C SER A 12 -67.71 -10.30 -35.21
N THR A 13 -67.08 -9.43 -34.41
CA THR A 13 -66.74 -8.00 -34.48
C THR A 13 -65.49 -7.70 -33.61
N GLN A 14 -64.77 -6.60 -33.86
CA GLN A 14 -63.79 -5.92 -32.95
C GLN A 14 -62.50 -6.73 -32.61
N SER A 15 -61.26 -6.41 -33.07
CA SER A 15 -60.63 -5.13 -33.48
C SER A 15 -60.69 -4.06 -32.38
N PHE A 16 -59.61 -3.41 -31.90
CA PHE A 16 -58.21 -3.25 -32.35
C PHE A 16 -57.34 -2.88 -31.10
N GLN A 17 -56.00 -2.92 -31.02
CA GLN A 17 -54.89 -3.15 -31.96
C GLN A 17 -53.90 -4.24 -31.40
N ARG A 18 -52.59 -3.93 -31.28
CA ARG A 18 -51.48 -4.71 -30.70
C ARG A 18 -50.36 -3.77 -30.23
N LYS A 19 -49.63 -4.13 -29.18
CA LYS A 19 -48.17 -3.94 -29.10
C LYS A 19 -47.53 -5.22 -28.57
N LEU A 20 -46.94 -6.02 -29.47
CA LEU A 20 -45.94 -7.03 -29.08
C LEU A 20 -44.59 -6.30 -28.96
N GLN A 21 -43.89 -6.49 -27.84
CA GLN A 21 -42.43 -6.35 -27.84
C GLN A 21 -41.80 -7.74 -28.02
N HIS A 22 -40.69 -7.79 -28.76
CA HIS A 22 -39.98 -9.02 -29.07
C HIS A 22 -39.00 -9.39 -27.95
N SER A 23 -38.77 -10.69 -27.80
CA SER A 23 -37.63 -11.22 -27.06
C SER A 23 -36.34 -10.99 -27.86
N LEU A 24 -35.24 -10.64 -27.20
CA LEU A 24 -33.90 -11.00 -27.64
C LEU A 24 -32.85 -10.89 -26.51
N MET A 25 -32.01 -11.92 -26.48
CA MET A 25 -30.80 -12.14 -25.69
C MET A 25 -29.97 -10.89 -25.33
N ALA A 26 -29.48 -10.84 -24.10
CA ALA A 26 -28.28 -10.07 -23.74
C ALA A 26 -27.33 -10.95 -22.90
N VAL A 27 -26.09 -11.10 -23.36
CA VAL A 27 -25.05 -11.91 -22.71
C VAL A 27 -24.46 -11.12 -21.54
N SER A 28 -24.61 -11.62 -20.31
CA SER A 28 -23.95 -11.06 -19.13
C SER A 28 -22.49 -11.53 -19.06
N LEU A 29 -21.59 -10.76 -19.66
CA LEU A 29 -20.16 -11.04 -19.65
C LEU A 29 -19.44 -10.21 -18.56
N SER A 30 -18.47 -10.87 -17.90
CA SER A 30 -17.24 -10.31 -17.29
C SER A 30 -17.23 -9.75 -15.85
N PHE A 31 -16.19 -10.22 -15.14
CA PHE A 31 -15.42 -9.61 -14.04
C PHE A 31 -16.08 -9.28 -12.70
N SER A 32 -16.13 -10.31 -11.85
CA SER A 32 -15.93 -10.14 -10.40
C SER A 32 -14.51 -9.63 -10.14
N LEU A 33 -14.35 -8.38 -9.69
CA LEU A 33 -13.05 -7.88 -9.25
C LEU A 33 -12.85 -8.22 -7.76
N ILE A 34 -11.82 -9.02 -7.46
CA ILE A 34 -11.46 -9.41 -6.10
C ILE A 34 -10.76 -8.22 -5.43
N GLY A 35 -11.36 -7.70 -4.36
CA GLY A 35 -10.74 -6.66 -3.53
C GLY A 35 -9.61 -7.23 -2.68
N ALA A 36 -8.37 -7.12 -3.16
CA ALA A 36 -7.19 -7.42 -2.37
C ALA A 36 -6.92 -6.27 -1.38
N THR A 37 -7.14 -6.50 -0.08
CA THR A 37 -6.71 -5.58 0.97
C THR A 37 -5.22 -5.75 1.25
N SER A 38 -4.37 -5.18 0.40
CA SER A 38 -2.97 -4.97 0.74
C SER A 38 -2.88 -3.90 1.82
N SER A 39 -2.31 -4.26 2.99
CA SER A 39 -1.90 -3.25 3.97
C SER A 39 -0.79 -2.39 3.35
N PRO A 40 -0.88 -1.05 3.38
CA PRO A 40 0.15 -0.20 2.79
C PRO A 40 1.46 -0.31 3.58
N ALA A 41 2.57 -0.23 2.87
CA ALA A 41 3.88 -0.06 3.50
C ALA A 41 3.87 1.19 4.38
N LYS A 42 4.43 1.08 5.60
CA LYS A 42 4.62 2.22 6.51
C LYS A 42 5.60 3.22 5.88
N ALA A 43 5.07 4.21 5.14
CA ALA A 43 5.79 5.42 4.76
C ALA A 43 6.31 6.17 6.00
N LEU A 44 7.19 7.15 5.81
CA LEU A 44 7.65 7.99 6.92
C LEU A 44 6.48 8.71 7.57
N ASP A 45 6.53 8.76 8.90
CA ASP A 45 5.53 9.36 9.76
C ASP A 45 5.52 10.89 9.58
N SER A 46 4.57 11.34 8.76
CA SER A 46 4.21 12.73 8.53
C SER A 46 2.70 12.76 8.48
N ASP A 47 2.07 12.40 9.61
CA ASP A 47 0.61 12.40 9.85
C ASP A 47 -0.04 13.81 9.78
N ASP A 48 0.65 14.80 9.21
CA ASP A 48 0.05 16.05 8.74
C ASP A 48 -0.82 15.78 7.50
N VAL A 49 -2.09 15.43 7.76
CA VAL A 49 -3.16 15.34 6.76
C VAL A 49 -3.50 16.68 6.10
N GLY A 50 -2.83 17.77 6.49
CA GLY A 50 -3.01 19.12 6.00
C GLY A 50 -4.24 19.80 6.57
N PHE A 51 -4.41 21.08 6.20
CA PHE A 51 -5.55 21.89 6.62
C PHE A 51 -6.90 21.25 6.28
N TYR A 52 -6.99 20.52 5.17
CA TYR A 52 -8.24 19.91 4.70
C TYR A 52 -8.52 18.50 5.24
N GLY A 53 -7.72 17.99 6.19
CA GLY A 53 -7.99 16.71 6.86
C GLY A 53 -7.84 15.47 5.96
N SER A 54 -7.23 15.62 4.78
CA SER A 54 -6.98 14.52 3.84
C SER A 54 -5.79 14.86 2.95
N VAL A 55 -4.80 13.97 2.93
CA VAL A 55 -3.56 14.11 2.14
C VAL A 55 -3.85 14.24 0.64
N THR A 56 -4.88 13.57 0.12
CA THR A 56 -5.23 13.66 -1.31
C THR A 56 -5.86 15.00 -1.66
N VAL A 57 -6.75 15.50 -0.80
CA VAL A 57 -7.39 16.81 -0.93
C VAL A 57 -6.35 17.93 -0.76
N GLN A 58 -5.50 17.85 0.25
CA GLN A 58 -4.41 18.79 0.49
C GLN A 58 -3.45 18.84 -0.70
N ARG A 59 -3.07 17.69 -1.29
CA ARG A 59 -2.19 17.64 -2.46
C ARG A 59 -2.85 18.26 -3.70
N ALA A 60 -4.14 18.00 -3.95
CA ALA A 60 -4.87 18.62 -5.05
C ALA A 60 -4.96 20.14 -4.87
N ALA A 61 -5.32 20.61 -3.67
CA ALA A 61 -5.35 22.02 -3.31
C ALA A 61 -3.97 22.70 -3.45
N GLN A 62 -2.89 22.04 -3.00
CA GLN A 62 -1.51 22.54 -3.14
C GLN A 62 -1.08 22.63 -4.60
N ALA A 63 -1.40 21.63 -5.41
CA ALA A 63 -1.13 21.63 -6.84
C ALA A 63 -1.92 22.75 -7.55
N ALA A 64 -3.20 22.92 -7.21
CA ALA A 64 -4.03 24.00 -7.75
C ALA A 64 -3.49 25.39 -7.41
N ALA A 65 -3.18 25.66 -6.13
CA ALA A 65 -2.61 26.92 -5.68
C ALA A 65 -1.22 27.20 -6.29
N SER A 66 -0.42 26.17 -6.53
CA SER A 66 0.88 26.29 -7.20
C SER A 66 0.72 26.59 -8.70
N ALA A 67 -0.24 25.97 -9.37
CA ALA A 67 -0.57 26.26 -10.76
C ALA A 67 -1.14 27.68 -10.92
N MET A 68 -2.00 28.15 -10.02
CA MET A 68 -2.48 29.54 -9.99
C MET A 68 -1.32 30.55 -9.89
N LYS A 69 -0.34 30.30 -9.01
CA LYS A 69 0.85 31.17 -8.87
C LYS A 69 1.70 31.25 -10.14
N LYS A 70 1.64 30.25 -11.02
CA LYS A 70 2.32 30.23 -12.32
C LYS A 70 1.47 30.75 -13.48
N GLY A 71 0.19 31.05 -13.25
CA GLY A 71 -0.77 31.37 -14.31
C GLY A 71 -1.26 30.16 -15.11
N GLU A 72 -1.04 28.93 -14.62
CA GLU A 72 -1.46 27.68 -15.27
C GLU A 72 -2.95 27.39 -15.00
N TRP A 73 -3.84 28.31 -15.40
CA TRP A 73 -5.26 28.34 -14.97
C TRP A 73 -6.05 27.06 -15.28
N ALA A 74 -5.81 26.44 -16.43
CA ALA A 74 -6.47 25.17 -16.81
C ALA A 74 -6.05 23.99 -15.93
N VAL A 75 -4.77 23.94 -15.53
CA VAL A 75 -4.26 22.92 -14.60
C VAL A 75 -4.85 23.15 -13.21
N ALA A 76 -4.85 24.40 -12.74
CA ALA A 76 -5.45 24.78 -11.47
C ALA A 76 -6.94 24.42 -11.39
N GLN A 77 -7.72 24.71 -12.45
CA GLN A 77 -9.13 24.34 -12.52
C GLN A 77 -9.34 22.82 -12.43
N GLY A 78 -8.51 22.03 -13.12
CA GLY A 78 -8.56 20.57 -13.07
C GLY A 78 -8.30 20.01 -11.67
N GLU A 79 -7.33 20.57 -10.95
CA GLU A 79 -7.03 20.17 -9.57
C GLU A 79 -8.13 20.61 -8.57
N PHE A 80 -8.73 21.80 -8.73
CA PHE A 80 -9.90 22.17 -7.91
C PHE A 80 -11.10 21.27 -8.16
N LYS A 81 -11.38 20.87 -9.41
CA LYS A 81 -12.44 19.90 -9.73
C LYS A 81 -12.21 18.54 -9.05
N LYS A 82 -10.95 18.07 -8.97
CA LYS A 82 -10.59 16.86 -8.20
C LYS A 82 -10.78 17.05 -6.70
N ALA A 83 -10.37 18.19 -6.14
CA ALA A 83 -10.52 18.50 -4.72
C ALA A 83 -12.00 18.56 -4.30
N ILE A 84 -12.85 19.22 -5.10
CA ILE A 84 -14.31 19.26 -4.91
C ILE A 84 -14.92 17.86 -4.97
N GLY A 85 -14.50 17.01 -5.91
CA GLY A 85 -14.97 15.63 -6.02
C GLY A 85 -14.62 14.73 -4.81
N GLN A 86 -13.66 15.14 -3.98
CA GLN A 86 -13.27 14.42 -2.75
C GLN A 86 -13.80 15.09 -1.47
N ALA A 87 -13.98 16.41 -1.48
CA ALA A 87 -14.44 17.20 -0.34
C ALA A 87 -15.40 18.31 -0.81
N PRO A 88 -16.64 17.96 -1.20
CA PRO A 88 -17.60 18.89 -1.82
C PRO A 88 -18.11 19.98 -0.87
N ASP A 89 -17.88 19.87 0.43
CA ASP A 89 -18.30 20.88 1.41
C ASP A 89 -17.29 22.01 1.63
N GLN A 90 -16.09 21.91 1.05
CA GLN A 90 -15.02 22.90 1.22
C GLN A 90 -15.23 24.13 0.33
N GLU A 91 -15.83 25.19 0.89
CA GLU A 91 -16.09 26.48 0.21
C GLU A 91 -14.87 27.03 -0.55
N ASP A 92 -13.68 26.91 0.04
CA ASP A 92 -12.45 27.51 -0.52
C ASP A 92 -12.13 26.96 -1.93
N PHE A 93 -12.50 25.72 -2.25
CA PHE A 93 -12.27 25.16 -3.58
C PHE A 93 -13.24 25.71 -4.64
N TYR A 94 -14.42 26.16 -4.25
CA TYR A 94 -15.37 26.82 -5.14
C TYR A 94 -14.93 28.26 -5.44
N PHE A 95 -14.28 28.95 -4.50
CA PHE A 95 -13.55 30.20 -4.80
C PHE A 95 -12.40 29.97 -5.80
N GLY A 96 -11.62 28.88 -5.63
CA GLY A 96 -10.58 28.50 -6.58
C GLY A 96 -11.12 28.14 -7.98
N LEU A 97 -12.26 27.42 -8.03
CA LEU A 97 -12.96 27.10 -9.27
C LEU A 97 -13.54 28.34 -9.95
N TYR A 98 -14.11 29.28 -9.18
CA TYR A 98 -14.58 30.58 -9.68
C TYR A 98 -13.43 31.32 -10.38
N GLU A 99 -12.31 31.57 -9.66
CA GLU A 99 -11.20 32.37 -10.17
C GLU A 99 -10.57 31.74 -11.41
N THR A 100 -10.30 30.44 -11.37
CA THR A 100 -9.71 29.72 -12.52
C THR A 100 -10.65 29.72 -13.73
N SER A 101 -11.96 29.59 -13.53
CA SER A 101 -12.94 29.67 -14.61
C SER A 101 -13.09 31.08 -15.17
N TYR A 102 -12.99 32.10 -14.32
CA TYR A 102 -13.02 33.52 -14.70
C TYR A 102 -11.80 33.87 -15.57
N LYS A 103 -10.59 33.46 -15.18
CA LYS A 103 -9.36 33.65 -16.01
C LYS A 103 -9.40 32.89 -17.33
N LEU A 104 -10.18 31.81 -17.41
CA LEU A 104 -10.40 31.03 -18.64
C LEU A 104 -11.63 31.51 -19.45
N LEU A 105 -12.34 32.55 -19.00
CA LEU A 105 -13.57 33.09 -19.61
C LEU A 105 -14.68 32.05 -19.78
N GLN A 106 -14.75 31.07 -18.86
CA GLN A 106 -15.72 29.96 -18.90
C GLN A 106 -16.97 30.32 -18.08
N TRP A 107 -17.79 31.22 -18.62
CA TRP A 107 -18.88 31.88 -17.89
C TRP A 107 -19.95 30.96 -17.29
N GLU A 108 -20.28 29.84 -17.93
CA GLU A 108 -21.17 28.81 -17.35
C GLU A 108 -20.56 28.18 -16.09
N GLN A 109 -19.26 27.89 -16.12
CA GLN A 109 -18.52 27.31 -15.01
C GLN A 109 -18.30 28.33 -13.88
N VAL A 110 -18.16 29.63 -14.22
CA VAL A 110 -18.19 30.74 -13.26
C VAL A 110 -19.54 30.81 -12.55
N ALA A 111 -20.65 30.82 -13.30
CA ALA A 111 -21.99 30.87 -12.72
C ALA A 111 -22.26 29.68 -11.78
N MET A 112 -21.92 28.45 -12.19
CA MET A 112 -22.02 27.27 -11.33
C MET A 112 -21.22 27.43 -10.01
N ALA A 113 -19.97 27.92 -10.08
CA ALA A 113 -19.15 28.11 -8.89
C ALA A 113 -19.74 29.17 -7.94
N LEU A 114 -20.32 30.23 -8.48
CA LEU A 114 -21.03 31.26 -7.71
C LEU A 114 -22.31 30.72 -7.05
N GLU A 115 -23.13 29.97 -7.80
CA GLU A 115 -24.35 29.37 -7.27
C GLU A 115 -24.06 28.38 -6.13
N GLU A 116 -23.03 27.55 -6.26
CA GLU A 116 -22.55 26.66 -5.19
C GLU A 116 -22.07 27.42 -3.94
N LEU A 117 -21.32 28.53 -4.13
CA LEU A 117 -20.95 29.41 -3.01
C LEU A 117 -22.19 29.99 -2.32
N PHE A 118 -23.18 30.46 -3.08
CA PHE A 118 -24.41 31.05 -2.54
C PHE A 118 -25.29 30.00 -1.83
N ASN A 119 -25.30 28.76 -2.32
CA ASN A 119 -25.99 27.63 -1.68
C ASN A 119 -25.35 27.27 -0.32
N LYS A 120 -24.01 27.26 -0.24
CA LYS A 120 -23.29 26.98 1.01
C LYS A 120 -23.42 28.13 2.03
N ASN A 121 -23.35 29.38 1.57
CA ASN A 121 -23.53 30.55 2.42
C ASN A 121 -24.26 31.68 1.65
N PRO A 122 -25.57 31.86 1.87
CA PRO A 122 -26.37 32.87 1.18
C PRO A 122 -25.84 34.31 1.29
N LYS A 123 -25.03 34.62 2.32
CA LYS A 123 -24.41 35.95 2.48
C LYS A 123 -23.43 36.30 1.36
N TYR A 124 -22.80 35.30 0.72
CA TYR A 124 -21.91 35.55 -0.41
C TYR A 124 -22.64 36.22 -1.59
N LYS A 125 -23.94 35.98 -1.77
CA LYS A 125 -24.72 36.62 -2.85
C LYS A 125 -24.81 38.14 -2.71
N ASP A 126 -24.80 38.67 -1.49
CA ASP A 126 -24.76 40.12 -1.21
C ASP A 126 -23.33 40.71 -1.14
N GLN A 127 -22.31 39.85 -1.08
CA GLN A 127 -20.89 40.22 -1.06
C GLN A 127 -20.21 40.10 -2.42
N MET A 128 -20.77 39.31 -3.34
CA MET A 128 -20.22 39.00 -4.68
C MET A 128 -21.16 39.46 -5.80
N LEU A 129 -21.78 40.63 -5.61
CA LEU A 129 -22.76 41.18 -6.56
C LEU A 129 -22.11 41.58 -7.89
N LEU A 130 -20.85 42.02 -7.88
CA LEU A 130 -20.12 42.36 -9.10
C LEU A 130 -19.88 41.10 -9.93
N GLU A 131 -19.27 40.10 -9.31
CA GLU A 131 -18.89 38.83 -9.91
C GLU A 131 -20.11 38.07 -10.46
N TYR A 132 -21.25 38.12 -9.75
CA TYR A 132 -22.51 37.55 -10.20
C TYR A 132 -23.15 38.34 -11.36
N GLY A 133 -23.12 39.67 -11.29
CA GLY A 133 -23.61 40.53 -12.36
C GLY A 133 -22.81 40.38 -13.66
N GLU A 134 -21.49 40.26 -13.56
CA GLU A 134 -20.59 39.97 -14.70
C GLU A 134 -20.86 38.60 -15.31
N ALA A 135 -21.03 37.56 -14.48
CA ALA A 135 -21.38 36.22 -14.97
C ALA A 135 -22.73 36.21 -15.72
N LEU A 136 -23.76 36.88 -15.17
CA LEU A 136 -25.06 37.02 -15.85
C LEU A 136 -24.94 37.80 -17.16
N PHE A 137 -24.17 38.89 -17.18
CA PHE A 137 -23.93 39.70 -18.38
C PHE A 137 -23.27 38.88 -19.49
N HIS A 138 -22.19 38.14 -19.18
CA HIS A 138 -21.51 37.31 -20.16
C HIS A 138 -22.30 36.07 -20.60
N LEU A 139 -23.30 35.65 -19.82
CA LEU A 139 -24.30 34.64 -20.21
C LEU A 139 -25.50 35.23 -20.96
N ASN A 140 -25.46 36.51 -21.36
CA ASN A 140 -26.54 37.24 -22.06
C ASN A 140 -27.84 37.40 -21.25
N ARG A 141 -27.80 37.24 -19.93
CA ARG A 141 -28.95 37.38 -19.01
C ARG A 141 -29.10 38.85 -18.58
N TYR A 142 -29.20 39.75 -19.56
CA TYR A 142 -29.08 41.20 -19.35
C TYR A 142 -30.13 41.78 -18.39
N ASP A 143 -31.38 41.32 -18.48
CA ASP A 143 -32.49 41.74 -17.59
C ASP A 143 -32.23 41.43 -16.11
N GLU A 144 -31.46 40.37 -15.82
CA GLU A 144 -31.05 39.99 -14.47
C GLU A 144 -29.73 40.65 -14.06
N ALA A 145 -28.81 40.83 -15.02
CA ALA A 145 -27.50 41.45 -14.79
C ALA A 145 -27.61 42.94 -14.41
N GLU A 146 -28.45 43.72 -15.11
CA GLU A 146 -28.57 45.16 -14.90
C GLU A 146 -28.90 45.57 -13.45
N PRO A 147 -29.95 45.04 -12.79
CA PRO A 147 -30.26 45.41 -11.40
C PRO A 147 -29.18 44.93 -10.41
N VAL A 148 -28.53 43.79 -10.69
CA VAL A 148 -27.44 43.24 -9.86
C VAL A 148 -26.20 44.13 -9.94
N LEU A 149 -25.77 44.51 -11.15
CA LEU A 149 -24.62 45.38 -11.38
C LEU A 149 -24.85 46.80 -10.83
N LYS A 150 -26.07 47.35 -10.97
CA LYS A 150 -26.43 48.62 -10.31
C LYS A 150 -26.33 48.54 -8.79
N LYS A 151 -26.72 47.42 -8.17
CA LYS A 151 -26.55 47.19 -6.74
C LYS A 151 -25.06 47.04 -6.38
N ALA A 152 -24.26 46.35 -7.20
CA ALA A 152 -22.81 46.22 -7.01
C ALA A 152 -22.09 47.57 -7.02
N LEU A 153 -22.48 48.50 -7.91
CA LEU A 153 -21.91 49.86 -7.97
C LEU A 153 -22.05 50.64 -6.65
N THR A 154 -23.10 50.38 -5.86
CA THR A 154 -23.27 51.01 -4.53
C THR A 154 -22.29 50.51 -3.46
N LYS A 155 -21.54 49.44 -3.76
CA LYS A 155 -20.62 48.75 -2.84
C LYS A 155 -19.16 48.74 -3.30
N VAL A 156 -18.78 49.51 -4.33
CA VAL A 156 -17.42 49.48 -4.91
C VAL A 156 -16.30 49.84 -3.92
N SER A 157 -16.62 50.47 -2.78
CA SER A 157 -15.69 50.74 -1.68
C SER A 157 -15.53 49.58 -0.68
N GLU A 158 -16.34 48.52 -0.75
CA GLU A 158 -16.17 47.30 0.05
C GLU A 158 -15.02 46.44 -0.53
N PRO A 159 -14.10 45.90 0.29
CA PRO A 159 -13.02 45.04 -0.22
C PRO A 159 -13.59 43.72 -0.74
N SER A 160 -13.07 43.24 -1.89
CA SER A 160 -13.57 41.99 -2.48
C SER A 160 -13.35 40.79 -1.55
N ILE A 161 -14.45 40.09 -1.27
CA ILE A 161 -14.42 38.84 -0.53
C ILE A 161 -13.65 37.75 -1.29
N VAL A 162 -13.63 37.81 -2.62
CA VAL A 162 -12.88 36.89 -3.49
C VAL A 162 -11.39 36.98 -3.20
N GLU A 163 -10.79 38.16 -3.26
CA GLU A 163 -9.36 38.34 -3.01
C GLU A 163 -8.97 37.80 -1.62
N THR A 164 -9.77 38.13 -0.61
CA THR A 164 -9.58 37.65 0.77
C THR A 164 -9.65 36.12 0.86
N ARG A 165 -10.58 35.49 0.14
CA ARG A 165 -10.79 34.04 0.14
C ARG A 165 -9.73 33.30 -0.67
N LEU A 166 -9.32 33.83 -1.82
CA LEU A 166 -8.22 33.28 -2.63
C LEU A 166 -6.89 33.34 -1.89
N LYS A 167 -6.60 34.45 -1.20
CA LYS A 167 -5.41 34.56 -0.35
C LYS A 167 -5.40 33.47 0.73
N ARG A 168 -6.51 33.33 1.47
CA ARG A 168 -6.70 32.28 2.50
C ARG A 168 -6.58 30.87 1.91
N LEU A 169 -7.19 30.62 0.75
CA LEU A 169 -7.10 29.35 0.03
C LEU A 169 -5.63 29.00 -0.26
N VAL A 170 -4.86 29.95 -0.82
CA VAL A 170 -3.45 29.75 -1.15
C VAL A 170 -2.60 29.53 0.11
N GLU A 171 -2.87 30.26 1.20
CA GLU A 171 -2.21 30.09 2.51
C GLU A 171 -2.48 28.71 3.12
N LYS A 172 -3.72 28.21 3.09
CA LYS A 172 -4.09 26.86 3.56
C LYS A 172 -3.55 25.73 2.70
N SER A 173 -3.46 25.97 1.39
CA SER A 173 -3.09 24.94 0.41
C SER A 173 -1.57 24.75 0.30
N ILE A 174 -0.81 25.83 0.46
CA ILE A 174 0.64 25.77 0.45
C ILE A 174 1.13 25.62 1.88
N ILE A 175 1.38 24.37 2.28
CA ILE A 175 2.14 24.07 3.50
C ILE A 175 3.54 24.66 3.31
N VAL A 176 3.75 25.87 3.83
CA VAL A 176 5.08 26.44 3.97
C VAL A 176 5.73 25.66 5.11
N HIS A 177 6.41 24.57 4.76
CA HIS A 177 7.33 23.90 5.66
C HIS A 177 8.49 24.86 5.90
N LYS A 178 8.27 25.81 6.80
CA LYS A 178 9.33 26.57 7.45
C LYS A 178 10.14 25.50 8.18
N PRO A 179 11.40 25.22 7.79
CA PRO A 179 12.21 24.39 8.64
C PRO A 179 12.28 25.10 9.98
N GLU A 180 11.75 24.48 11.03
CA GLU A 180 12.11 24.84 12.38
C GLU A 180 13.57 24.45 12.54
N VAL A 181 14.44 25.36 12.08
CA VAL A 181 15.82 25.42 12.53
C VAL A 181 15.67 25.68 14.02
N GLY A 182 15.72 24.61 14.81
CA GLY A 182 15.83 24.69 16.25
C GLY A 182 17.00 25.59 16.63
N PRO A 183 17.09 26.04 17.90
CA PRO A 183 18.21 26.88 18.32
C PRO A 183 19.50 26.28 17.79
N ILE A 184 20.33 27.09 17.12
CA ILE A 184 21.62 26.62 16.60
C ILE A 184 22.39 26.17 17.84
N ILE A 185 22.37 24.85 18.08
CA ILE A 185 23.26 24.19 19.02
C ILE A 185 24.62 24.50 18.42
N ALA A 186 25.34 25.44 19.03
CA ALA A 186 26.68 25.80 18.60
C ALA A 186 27.44 24.50 18.39
N TYR A 187 27.88 24.24 17.14
CA TYR A 187 28.21 22.89 16.67
C TYR A 187 29.22 22.24 17.62
N LYS A 188 28.69 21.48 18.58
CA LYS A 188 29.48 20.59 19.41
C LYS A 188 29.75 19.45 18.47
N GLU A 189 30.94 19.45 17.89
CA GLU A 189 31.41 18.38 17.01
C GLU A 189 30.99 17.05 17.66
N PRO A 190 30.08 16.29 17.02
CA PRO A 190 29.44 15.16 17.67
C PRO A 190 30.57 14.24 18.09
N GLU A 191 30.62 13.90 19.39
CA GLU A 191 31.78 13.24 20.01
C GLU A 191 32.23 12.10 19.10
N LYS A 192 33.35 12.35 18.42
CA LYS A 192 33.68 11.70 17.15
C LYS A 192 33.66 10.21 17.39
N TYR A 193 32.66 9.51 16.84
CA TYR A 193 32.33 8.13 17.25
C TYR A 193 33.61 7.31 17.33
N VAL A 194 34.09 7.14 18.55
CA VAL A 194 35.23 6.29 18.84
C VAL A 194 34.60 4.92 18.81
N ALA A 195 34.64 4.30 17.63
CA ALA A 195 34.34 2.88 17.50
C ALA A 195 35.08 2.19 18.65
N PRO A 196 34.38 1.49 19.55
CA PRO A 196 35.01 0.89 20.71
C PRO A 196 36.18 0.07 20.20
N ALA A 197 37.34 0.22 20.85
CA ALA A 197 38.56 -0.44 20.42
C ALA A 197 38.24 -1.92 20.23
N ARG A 198 38.32 -2.40 18.99
CA ARG A 198 38.03 -3.81 18.67
C ARG A 198 39.14 -4.62 19.32
N GLU A 199 38.87 -5.14 20.51
CA GLU A 199 39.81 -5.97 21.25
C GLU A 199 40.07 -7.23 20.44
N GLY A 200 41.34 -7.42 20.06
CA GLY A 200 41.77 -8.52 19.21
C GLY A 200 41.63 -8.26 17.71
N ILE A 201 42.67 -8.66 16.98
CA ILE A 201 42.53 -8.96 15.56
C ILE A 201 41.77 -10.28 15.49
N LEU A 202 40.46 -10.22 15.25
CA LEU A 202 39.71 -11.39 14.83
C LEU A 202 40.22 -11.78 13.44
N ASP A 203 40.84 -12.95 13.34
CA ASP A 203 41.20 -13.53 12.05
C ASP A 203 39.90 -13.82 11.27
N ALA A 204 39.84 -13.40 10.01
CA ALA A 204 38.65 -13.55 9.19
C ALA A 204 38.28 -15.03 8.98
N SER A 205 39.25 -15.95 8.95
CA SER A 205 39.02 -17.40 8.86
C SER A 205 38.30 -17.95 10.09
N ASP A 206 38.52 -17.32 11.24
CA ASP A 206 38.01 -17.69 12.56
C ASP A 206 36.52 -17.36 12.75
N VAL A 207 35.96 -16.52 11.87
CA VAL A 207 34.54 -16.11 11.85
C VAL A 207 33.86 -16.37 10.49
N HIS A 208 34.54 -16.98 9.53
CA HIS A 208 33.98 -17.23 8.21
C HIS A 208 33.02 -18.44 8.21
N GLU A 209 31.85 -18.22 7.62
CA GLU A 209 30.67 -19.09 7.60
C GLU A 209 31.00 -20.56 7.28
N HIS A 210 31.79 -20.82 6.25
CA HIS A 210 32.09 -22.19 5.82
C HIS A 210 33.32 -22.81 6.48
N THR A 211 34.12 -22.08 7.27
CA THR A 211 35.36 -22.60 7.88
C THR A 211 35.38 -22.61 9.40
N SER A 212 34.44 -21.92 10.07
CA SER A 212 34.47 -21.79 11.53
C SER A 212 33.14 -22.11 12.20
N ARG A 213 33.20 -22.96 13.23
CA ARG A 213 32.10 -23.19 14.17
C ARG A 213 31.65 -21.93 14.91
N LYS A 214 32.51 -20.90 15.04
CA LYS A 214 32.13 -19.62 15.66
C LYS A 214 31.10 -18.86 14.82
N ALA A 215 30.95 -19.19 13.53
CA ALA A 215 29.90 -18.64 12.67
C ALA A 215 28.55 -19.35 12.85
N LEU A 216 28.49 -20.51 13.50
CA LEU A 216 27.26 -21.22 13.82
C LEU A 216 26.57 -20.58 15.02
N THR A 217 25.79 -19.53 14.77
CA THR A 217 25.00 -18.81 15.78
C THR A 217 23.56 -18.68 15.33
N PHE A 218 22.62 -18.54 16.28
CA PHE A 218 21.22 -18.27 15.95
C PHE A 218 21.04 -16.96 15.18
N LEU A 219 21.85 -15.94 15.48
CA LEU A 219 21.85 -14.67 14.73
C LEU A 219 22.23 -14.90 13.26
N ASN A 220 23.31 -15.61 12.99
CA ASN A 220 23.74 -15.89 11.61
C ASN A 220 22.69 -16.76 10.88
N ALA A 221 22.20 -17.82 11.51
CA ALA A 221 21.16 -18.66 10.94
C ALA A 221 19.89 -17.85 10.61
N PHE A 222 19.41 -17.02 11.54
CA PHE A 222 18.24 -16.17 11.34
C PHE A 222 18.46 -15.13 10.23
N MET A 223 19.62 -14.48 10.16
CA MET A 223 19.90 -13.46 9.16
C MET A 223 20.09 -14.06 7.76
N LYS A 224 20.71 -15.24 7.66
CA LYS A 224 21.02 -15.92 6.38
C LYS A 224 19.86 -16.73 5.80
N CYS A 225 18.91 -17.16 6.63
CA CYS A 225 17.78 -17.96 6.17
C CYS A 225 16.61 -17.12 5.66
N GLU A 226 16.03 -17.49 4.53
CA GLU A 226 14.72 -17.01 4.12
C GLU A 226 13.63 -17.49 5.10
N GLY A 227 13.69 -18.76 5.50
CA GLY A 227 12.68 -19.42 6.34
C GLY A 227 13.20 -19.82 7.72
N VAL A 228 12.41 -19.56 8.77
CA VAL A 228 12.63 -20.06 10.12
C VAL A 228 11.29 -20.53 10.69
N PHE A 229 11.22 -21.80 11.09
CA PHE A 229 9.97 -22.47 11.44
C PHE A 229 10.10 -23.27 12.75
N VAL A 230 9.05 -23.31 13.55
CA VAL A 230 8.88 -24.37 14.56
C VAL A 230 8.16 -25.52 13.88
N ALA A 231 8.78 -26.70 13.85
CA ALA A 231 8.23 -27.87 13.19
C ALA A 231 8.28 -29.13 14.06
N GLU A 232 7.26 -29.98 13.95
CA GLU A 232 7.16 -31.24 14.67
C GLU A 232 7.66 -32.39 13.79
N TYR A 233 8.58 -33.20 14.29
CA TYR A 233 9.15 -34.33 13.56
C TYR A 233 8.14 -35.50 13.47
N LYS A 234 7.84 -35.95 12.25
CA LYS A 234 6.83 -37.00 11.97
C LYS A 234 7.42 -38.38 11.63
N GLY A 235 8.72 -38.44 11.30
CA GLY A 235 9.43 -39.65 10.88
C GLY A 235 10.41 -39.34 9.75
N TYR A 236 10.95 -40.37 9.11
CA TYR A 236 11.86 -40.21 7.98
C TYR A 236 11.71 -41.34 6.95
N GLU A 237 12.23 -41.09 5.76
CA GLU A 237 12.28 -42.01 4.62
C GLU A 237 13.69 -41.99 4.02
N HIS A 238 14.12 -43.09 3.39
CA HIS A 238 15.44 -43.16 2.76
C HIS A 238 15.48 -44.20 1.63
N GLU A 239 16.24 -43.88 0.57
CA GLU A 239 16.47 -44.78 -0.56
C GLU A 239 17.84 -45.44 -0.45
N GLY A 240 17.87 -46.71 -0.03
CA GLY A 240 19.11 -47.47 0.20
C GLY A 240 19.78 -47.14 1.55
N PRO A 241 21.01 -47.59 1.80
CA PRO A 241 21.66 -47.42 3.11
C PRO A 241 21.93 -45.95 3.43
N VAL A 242 21.49 -45.51 4.61
CA VAL A 242 21.80 -44.19 5.16
C VAL A 242 23.29 -44.10 5.48
N SER A 243 23.93 -43.01 5.09
CA SER A 243 25.33 -42.73 5.43
C SER A 243 25.53 -41.26 5.80
N TYR A 244 26.68 -40.94 6.40
CA TYR A 244 27.01 -39.58 6.84
C TYR A 244 26.84 -38.51 5.74
N TYR A 245 27.17 -38.87 4.49
CA TYR A 245 27.07 -38.00 3.31
C TYR A 245 25.86 -38.33 2.40
N LYS A 246 25.10 -39.39 2.71
CA LYS A 246 23.81 -39.73 2.07
C LYS A 246 22.73 -39.81 3.16
N PRO A 247 22.25 -38.65 3.66
CA PRO A 247 21.29 -38.60 4.75
C PRO A 247 19.88 -39.08 4.33
N PRO A 248 19.00 -39.37 5.28
CA PRO A 248 17.59 -39.61 5.02
C PRO A 248 16.82 -38.30 4.78
N GLN A 249 15.61 -38.42 4.24
CA GLN A 249 14.61 -37.35 4.25
C GLN A 249 13.86 -37.39 5.59
N ALA A 250 14.07 -36.40 6.44
CA ALA A 250 13.27 -36.19 7.65
C ALA A 250 11.98 -35.45 7.31
N ASN A 251 10.83 -36.05 7.63
CA ASN A 251 9.53 -35.45 7.40
C ASN A 251 9.11 -34.63 8.64
N PHE A 252 9.07 -33.31 8.50
CA PHE A 252 8.57 -32.39 9.53
C PHE A 252 7.18 -31.83 9.17
N HIS A 253 6.45 -31.39 10.19
CA HIS A 253 5.21 -30.64 10.04
C HIS A 253 5.35 -29.24 10.66
N ILE A 254 5.20 -28.18 9.86
CA ILE A 254 5.27 -26.80 10.37
C ILE A 254 4.12 -26.54 11.33
N VAL A 255 4.48 -26.18 12.56
CA VAL A 255 3.56 -25.77 13.63
C VAL A 255 3.44 -24.24 13.65
N GLU A 256 4.56 -23.54 13.43
CA GLU A 256 4.65 -22.08 13.55
C GLU A 256 5.66 -21.49 12.55
N TYR A 257 5.37 -20.28 12.07
CA TYR A 257 6.19 -19.53 11.12
C TYR A 257 6.83 -18.35 11.87
N LEU A 258 8.15 -18.39 12.06
CA LEU A 258 8.91 -17.32 12.74
C LEU A 258 9.52 -16.34 11.73
N LYS A 259 9.88 -16.83 10.54
CA LYS A 259 10.37 -16.04 9.39
C LYS A 259 10.04 -16.76 8.08
N GLY A 260 9.85 -15.98 7.01
CA GLY A 260 9.79 -16.49 5.63
C GLY A 260 8.39 -16.59 5.03
N PRO A 261 8.29 -17.03 3.76
CA PRO A 261 7.02 -17.17 3.06
C PRO A 261 6.16 -18.31 3.66
N PRO A 262 4.82 -18.26 3.47
CA PRO A 262 3.94 -19.34 3.86
C PRO A 262 4.16 -20.57 2.96
N LEU A 263 4.94 -21.54 3.46
CA LEU A 263 5.13 -22.86 2.86
C LEU A 263 3.99 -23.83 3.18
N SER A 264 3.92 -24.94 2.44
CA SER A 264 3.14 -26.12 2.84
C SER A 264 3.54 -26.56 4.25
N ARG A 265 2.58 -26.98 5.08
CA ARG A 265 2.91 -27.51 6.41
C ARG A 265 3.70 -28.81 6.36
N THR A 266 3.69 -29.55 5.25
CA THR A 266 4.59 -30.69 5.06
C THR A 266 5.95 -30.19 4.66
N LEU A 267 6.96 -30.42 5.50
CA LEU A 267 8.32 -29.92 5.35
C LEU A 267 9.30 -31.11 5.27
N PRO A 268 9.55 -31.67 4.07
CA PRO A 268 10.58 -32.69 3.87
C PRO A 268 11.97 -32.04 3.95
N VAL A 269 12.82 -32.49 4.86
CA VAL A 269 14.14 -31.90 5.14
C VAL A 269 15.23 -32.94 4.91
N LYS A 270 16.27 -32.57 4.17
CA LYS A 270 17.48 -33.38 3.99
C LYS A 270 18.27 -33.42 5.31
N TYR A 271 18.24 -34.55 6.02
CA TYR A 271 18.71 -34.63 7.42
C TYR A 271 20.23 -34.84 7.52
N GLU A 272 21.01 -33.88 7.05
CA GLU A 272 22.48 -33.95 7.03
C GLU A 272 23.07 -34.08 8.44
N PHE A 273 23.98 -35.04 8.65
CA PHE A 273 24.59 -35.33 9.96
C PHE A 273 25.82 -34.47 10.28
N HIS A 274 26.17 -33.53 9.40
CA HIS A 274 27.35 -32.69 9.44
C HIS A 274 27.00 -31.21 9.33
N GLU A 275 27.87 -30.35 9.83
CA GLU A 275 27.70 -28.90 9.89
C GLU A 275 28.05 -28.19 8.56
N LYS A 276 28.45 -28.94 7.52
CA LYS A 276 28.91 -28.41 6.21
C LYS A 276 30.11 -27.47 6.38
N ILE A 277 30.98 -27.72 7.35
CA ILE A 277 32.22 -26.95 7.56
C ILE A 277 33.38 -27.58 6.76
N VAL A 278 34.18 -26.74 6.12
CA VAL A 278 35.39 -27.16 5.38
C VAL A 278 36.38 -27.81 6.36
N GLY A 279 36.78 -29.04 6.06
CA GLY A 279 37.66 -29.83 6.93
C GLY A 279 36.91 -30.67 7.98
N GLU A 280 35.58 -30.67 7.99
CA GLU A 280 34.78 -31.56 8.84
C GLU A 280 34.86 -33.01 8.35
N GLU A 281 35.70 -33.82 9.02
CA GLU A 281 35.81 -35.25 8.76
C GLU A 281 34.67 -36.04 9.40
N LYS A 282 34.16 -37.06 8.69
CA LYS A 282 33.25 -38.06 9.27
C LYS A 282 33.92 -38.72 10.49
N PRO A 283 33.25 -38.83 11.65
CA PRO A 283 33.78 -39.58 12.79
C PRO A 283 34.10 -41.03 12.39
N LYS A 284 35.26 -41.54 12.82
CA LYS A 284 35.80 -42.84 12.37
C LYS A 284 34.83 -43.99 12.62
N ASP A 285 34.20 -43.98 13.80
CA ASP A 285 33.25 -44.99 14.26
C ASP A 285 31.78 -44.62 13.94
N TRP A 286 31.54 -43.66 13.04
CA TRP A 286 30.18 -43.27 12.65
C TRP A 286 29.49 -44.41 11.90
N THR A 287 28.36 -44.83 12.45
CA THR A 287 27.38 -45.75 11.86
C THR A 287 25.99 -45.14 11.98
N PHE A 288 25.09 -45.42 11.04
CA PHE A 288 23.70 -44.99 11.16
C PHE A 288 22.93 -45.90 12.11
N THR A 289 22.18 -45.30 13.02
CA THR A 289 21.32 -45.97 14.00
C THR A 289 20.08 -45.09 14.25
N GLU A 290 18.94 -45.70 14.57
CA GLU A 290 17.65 -45.00 14.72
C GLU A 290 17.67 -43.87 15.77
N ASP A 291 18.50 -44.00 16.82
CA ASP A 291 18.71 -42.99 17.86
C ASP A 291 19.28 -41.66 17.35
N LYS A 292 19.83 -41.62 16.13
CA LYS A 292 20.31 -40.37 15.48
C LYS A 292 19.20 -39.55 14.86
N MET A 293 18.00 -40.13 14.74
CA MET A 293 16.81 -39.45 14.29
C MET A 293 16.02 -38.89 15.49
N PRO A 294 15.32 -37.76 15.34
CA PRO A 294 14.55 -37.20 16.45
C PRO A 294 13.43 -38.14 16.91
N LYS A 295 12.98 -37.98 18.15
CA LYS A 295 11.77 -38.68 18.62
C LYS A 295 10.56 -38.16 17.85
N LYS A 296 9.71 -39.05 17.33
CA LYS A 296 8.44 -38.66 16.68
C LYS A 296 7.59 -37.84 17.66
N GLY A 297 7.12 -36.67 17.22
CA GLY A 297 6.42 -35.69 18.06
C GLY A 297 7.33 -34.63 18.72
N SER A 298 8.66 -34.75 18.64
CA SER A 298 9.57 -33.70 19.11
C SER A 298 9.45 -32.45 18.22
N LYS A 299 9.57 -31.27 18.83
CA LYS A 299 9.56 -29.97 18.16
C LYS A 299 10.99 -29.50 17.91
N TRP A 300 11.20 -28.82 16.78
CA TRP A 300 12.50 -28.34 16.31
C TRP A 300 12.36 -26.94 15.70
N LEU A 301 13.39 -26.13 15.88
CA LEU A 301 13.64 -24.93 15.08
C LEU A 301 14.36 -25.35 13.81
N ILE A 302 13.76 -25.07 12.66
CA ILE A 302 14.28 -25.41 11.34
C ILE A 302 14.63 -24.12 10.59
N PHE A 303 15.90 -23.98 10.22
CA PHE A 303 16.49 -22.82 9.54
C PHE A 303 16.76 -23.18 8.08
N ILE A 304 16.06 -22.55 7.15
CA ILE A 304 16.07 -22.87 5.72
C ILE A 304 16.65 -21.70 4.93
N PRO A 305 17.86 -21.84 4.33
CA PRO A 305 18.52 -20.80 3.54
C PRO A 305 17.63 -20.23 2.44
N ASN A 306 17.06 -21.11 1.62
CA ASN A 306 16.14 -20.77 0.51
C ASN A 306 14.86 -21.61 0.65
N CYS A 307 13.69 -20.98 0.63
CA CYS A 307 12.38 -21.63 0.78
C CYS A 307 11.90 -22.30 -0.52
N VAL A 308 12.83 -22.91 -1.26
CA VAL A 308 12.60 -23.69 -2.48
C VAL A 308 13.21 -25.08 -2.28
N PRO A 309 12.42 -26.17 -2.38
CA PRO A 309 12.96 -27.52 -2.23
C PRO A 309 13.80 -27.91 -3.45
N ILE A 310 14.91 -28.59 -3.20
CA ILE A 310 15.80 -29.20 -4.20
C ILE A 310 15.57 -30.72 -4.13
N ASP A 311 15.32 -31.35 -5.27
CA ASP A 311 14.97 -32.78 -5.36
C ASP A 311 13.85 -33.22 -4.39
N GLY A 312 12.88 -32.32 -4.18
CA GLY A 312 11.73 -32.53 -3.28
C GLY A 312 12.00 -32.30 -1.79
N GLN A 313 13.21 -31.87 -1.40
CA GLN A 313 13.62 -31.68 -0.01
C GLN A 313 14.18 -30.27 0.23
N PHE A 314 13.99 -29.75 1.43
CA PHE A 314 14.65 -28.53 1.89
C PHE A 314 16.01 -28.85 2.50
N GLU A 315 17.03 -28.07 2.15
CA GLU A 315 18.30 -28.06 2.88
C GLU A 315 18.22 -27.11 4.09
N THR A 316 18.94 -27.45 5.16
CA THR A 316 19.04 -26.61 6.36
C THR A 316 20.37 -25.88 6.44
N PHE A 317 20.36 -24.70 7.07
CA PHE A 317 21.54 -23.85 7.25
C PHE A 317 22.65 -24.64 7.94
N HIS A 318 23.81 -24.80 7.30
CA HIS A 318 24.89 -25.61 7.86
C HIS A 318 24.46 -27.02 8.29
N GLY A 319 23.67 -27.69 7.44
CA GLY A 319 23.30 -29.10 7.62
C GLY A 319 22.66 -29.36 8.98
N SER A 320 23.34 -30.10 9.85
CA SER A 320 22.88 -30.41 11.21
C SER A 320 22.59 -29.17 12.06
N TYR A 321 23.38 -28.10 11.96
CA TYR A 321 23.23 -26.91 12.82
C TYR A 321 21.90 -26.16 12.58
N GLY A 322 21.39 -26.17 11.35
CA GLY A 322 20.12 -25.55 10.98
C GLY A 322 18.88 -26.31 11.46
N ARG A 323 19.06 -27.28 12.35
CA ARG A 323 18.00 -28.01 13.05
C ARG A 323 18.36 -28.05 14.53
N GLN A 324 17.73 -27.19 15.31
CA GLN A 324 17.93 -27.13 16.77
C GLN A 324 16.70 -27.66 17.48
N GLU A 325 16.88 -28.44 18.55
CA GLU A 325 15.74 -28.94 19.34
C GLU A 325 15.00 -27.75 19.95
N TRP A 326 13.66 -27.80 19.93
CA TRP A 326 12.85 -26.76 20.53
C TRP A 326 12.90 -26.87 22.06
N ASN A 327 13.30 -25.79 22.72
CA ASN A 327 13.22 -25.58 24.15
C ASN A 327 13.10 -24.07 24.40
N GLU A 328 12.75 -23.70 25.64
CA GLU A 328 12.50 -22.30 26.03
C GLU A 328 13.69 -21.38 25.74
N HIS A 329 14.92 -21.82 26.03
CA HIS A 329 16.13 -21.04 25.78
C HIS A 329 16.34 -20.73 24.28
N ASN A 330 16.21 -21.74 23.43
CA ASN A 330 16.41 -21.60 21.98
C ASN A 330 15.33 -20.73 21.32
N ILE A 331 14.06 -20.84 21.75
CA ILE A 331 12.98 -20.00 21.19
C ILE A 331 13.07 -18.55 21.69
N ASP A 332 13.42 -18.33 22.95
CA ASP A 332 13.62 -16.98 23.52
C ASP A 332 14.77 -16.24 22.84
N GLU A 333 15.87 -16.93 22.52
CA GLU A 333 16.97 -16.33 21.75
C GLU A 333 16.52 -15.92 20.34
N ILE A 334 15.71 -16.74 19.66
CA ILE A 334 15.14 -16.36 18.35
C ILE A 334 14.14 -15.22 18.47
N HIS A 335 13.31 -15.17 19.51
CA HIS A 335 12.42 -14.04 19.76
C HIS A 335 13.19 -12.74 20.04
N ARG A 336 14.30 -12.80 20.79
CA ARG A 336 15.21 -11.67 21.01
C ARG A 336 15.79 -11.17 19.69
N ILE A 337 16.32 -12.07 18.85
CA ILE A 337 16.87 -11.72 17.54
C ILE A 337 15.79 -11.09 16.64
N ILE A 338 14.57 -11.65 16.61
CA ILE A 338 13.43 -11.08 15.88
C ILE A 338 13.16 -9.65 16.36
N GLN A 339 13.06 -9.43 17.68
CA GLN A 339 12.78 -8.12 18.26
C GLN A 339 13.87 -7.09 17.95
N GLU A 340 15.14 -7.45 18.03
CA GLU A 340 16.28 -6.58 17.71
C GLU A 340 16.33 -6.16 16.23
N HIS A 341 15.79 -6.98 15.32
CA HIS A 341 15.80 -6.74 13.88
C HIS A 341 14.43 -6.29 13.32
N GLN A 342 13.40 -6.16 14.16
CA GLN A 342 12.10 -5.63 13.77
C GLN A 342 12.22 -4.16 13.31
N GLY A 343 12.05 -3.95 12.01
CA GLY A 343 12.07 -2.62 11.38
C GLY A 343 13.31 -2.32 10.52
N GLN A 344 14.32 -3.21 10.49
CA GLN A 344 15.45 -3.09 9.55
C GLN A 344 15.12 -3.52 8.11
N ALA A 345 13.92 -4.07 7.90
CA ALA A 345 13.36 -4.34 6.58
C ALA A 345 12.28 -3.30 6.21
N LYS A 346 12.75 -2.14 5.72
CA LYS A 346 11.95 -1.12 5.02
C LYS A 346 12.80 -0.45 3.94
#